data_AF-A0A415QEV9-F1
#
_entry.id   AF-A0A415QEV9-F1
#
_cell.length_a   1.000
_cell.length_b   1.000
_cell.length_c   1.000
_cell.angle_alpha   90.00
_cell.angle_beta   90.00
_cell.angle_gamma   90.00
#
_symmetry.space_group_name_H-M   'P 1'
#
loop_
_entity.id
_entity.type
_entity.pdbx_description
1 polymer ?
#
loop_
_entity_poly.entity_id
_entity_poly.type
_entity_poly.pdbx_seq_one_letter_code
_entity_poly.pdbx_strand_id
1 'polypeptide(L)'
;MCKLMDNECVYFYCETGDSGQVAIELNRMLDCFIHSREFDENRWKYVLNDRSEVKCQLLDKEREPEEVSKHTSELVSYFERVPTQKEEVKSSLLFQIKVFTTVLKVEYKRGDRNRENMMCDVLFHVADKLQGLLLFPDMSFYSGKRELVFNDEGKSDLVTYGPMINTDFFVKKFFMTDDSENKERRVRTMKRLKDEKVAFENLEPMEVDYTRYGIRIEESVIGRIMAIVSTGSHAFCALNFGEEGVETWWKQIHDMEEDGFEPLKNCVQEEKDYLFSKNNEENDHLRFFWQFEECNVFMWSLGLIKNMSFPSEHCEVVKMLEVMDLFYATSSKIDWETDFPNRKGRREIMDEADVTLHYLLACVEAMDKNKKMPRNIDTDIAMHRNHAFNWLLGIQPEWDVI
;
A
#
# COMPACT_ATOMS: atom_id res chain seq x y z
N MET A 1 -9.14 23.11 23.90
CA MET A 1 -10.22 22.74 24.86
C MET A 1 -11.20 21.89 24.08
N CYS A 2 -10.97 20.57 24.07
CA CYS A 2 -11.70 19.64 23.21
C CYS A 2 -13.01 19.21 23.89
N LYS A 3 -14.11 19.13 23.14
CA LYS A 3 -15.43 18.71 23.65
C LYS A 3 -15.49 17.19 23.71
N LEU A 4 -15.97 16.71 24.86
CA LEU A 4 -16.04 15.33 25.35
C LEU A 4 -16.81 14.35 24.43
N MET A 5 -16.27 13.14 24.30
CA MET A 5 -17.05 11.89 24.21
C MET A 5 -16.59 10.92 25.30
N ASP A 6 -17.55 10.28 25.96
CA ASP A 6 -17.43 9.64 27.28
C ASP A 6 -16.82 8.22 27.31
N ASN A 7 -16.03 7.83 26.30
CA ASN A 7 -15.17 6.64 26.31
C ASN A 7 -14.10 6.82 25.22
N GLU A 8 -12.84 7.02 25.60
CA GLU A 8 -11.77 7.33 24.64
C GLU A 8 -11.05 6.06 24.20
N CYS A 9 -11.13 5.79 22.89
CA CYS A 9 -10.48 4.69 22.21
C CYS A 9 -9.07 5.13 21.77
N VAL A 10 -8.03 4.37 22.11
CA VAL A 10 -6.71 4.50 21.48
C VAL A 10 -6.57 3.38 20.47
N TYR A 11 -6.14 3.71 19.27
CA TYR A 11 -5.86 2.71 18.24
C TYR A 11 -4.37 2.51 18.13
N PHE A 12 -3.96 1.25 18.14
CA PHE A 12 -2.61 0.83 17.84
C PHE A 12 -2.60 0.18 16.45
N TYR A 13 -1.68 0.62 15.61
CA TYR A 13 -1.51 0.11 14.25
C TYR A 13 -0.12 -0.46 14.11
N CYS A 14 -0.02 -1.64 13.51
CA CYS A 14 1.27 -2.19 13.14
C CYS A 14 1.15 -3.03 11.88
N GLU A 15 2.29 -3.19 11.23
CA GLU A 15 2.49 -4.24 10.25
C GLU A 15 3.01 -5.45 11.01
N THR A 16 2.23 -6.52 11.09
CA THR A 16 2.70 -7.81 11.62
C THR A 16 2.07 -8.94 10.84
N GLY A 17 2.86 -9.99 10.58
CA GLY A 17 2.35 -11.26 10.05
C GLY A 17 1.85 -12.22 11.14
N ASP A 18 1.88 -11.81 12.41
CA ASP A 18 1.20 -12.50 13.53
C ASP A 18 0.53 -11.46 14.43
N SER A 19 -0.73 -11.19 14.17
CA SER A 19 -1.56 -10.29 14.98
C SER A 19 -1.67 -10.75 16.44
N GLY A 20 -1.44 -12.04 16.73
CA GLY A 20 -1.40 -12.60 18.08
C GLY A 20 -0.27 -12.04 18.95
N GLN A 21 0.84 -11.58 18.35
CA GLN A 21 1.93 -10.96 19.12
C GLN A 21 1.49 -9.68 19.84
N VAL A 22 0.57 -8.93 19.25
CA VAL A 22 0.00 -7.72 19.87
C VAL A 22 -0.71 -8.07 21.17
N ALA A 23 -1.54 -9.12 21.16
CA ALA A 23 -2.23 -9.59 22.35
C ALA A 23 -1.26 -10.15 23.39
N ILE A 24 -0.21 -10.88 22.98
CA ILE A 24 0.81 -11.44 23.89
C ILE A 24 1.55 -10.32 24.61
N GLU A 25 2.03 -9.30 23.90
CA GLU A 25 2.82 -8.23 24.50
C GLU A 25 1.95 -7.33 25.40
N LEU A 26 0.72 -7.04 24.99
CA LEU A 26 -0.23 -6.32 25.83
C LEU A 26 -0.56 -7.09 27.13
N ASN A 27 -0.79 -8.40 27.03
CA ASN A 27 -0.99 -9.27 28.20
C ASN A 27 0.20 -9.23 29.15
N ARG A 28 1.41 -9.34 28.62
CA ARG A 28 2.65 -9.32 29.39
C ARG A 28 2.82 -8.01 30.16
N MET A 29 2.53 -6.88 29.52
CA MET A 29 2.65 -5.56 30.14
C MET A 29 1.58 -5.30 31.19
N LEU A 30 0.39 -5.88 31.04
CA LEU A 30 -0.72 -5.73 31.98
C LEU A 30 -0.77 -6.80 33.08
N ASP A 31 0.05 -7.85 33.02
CA ASP A 31 -0.08 -9.05 33.86
C ASP A 31 -0.18 -8.75 35.36
N CYS A 32 0.65 -7.86 35.89
CA CYS A 32 0.64 -7.48 37.30
C CYS A 32 -0.57 -6.64 37.73
N PHE A 33 -1.34 -6.10 36.78
CA PHE A 33 -2.50 -5.24 37.02
C PHE A 33 -3.84 -5.96 36.86
N ILE A 34 -3.83 -7.17 36.30
CA ILE A 34 -5.04 -7.91 35.92
C ILE A 34 -5.58 -8.72 37.11
N HIS A 35 -6.87 -8.52 37.41
CA HIS A 35 -7.65 -9.36 38.31
C HIS A 35 -8.27 -10.56 37.57
N SER A 36 -8.87 -10.32 36.41
CA SER A 36 -9.48 -11.38 35.58
C SER A 36 -9.49 -11.00 34.10
N ARG A 37 -9.65 -12.02 33.24
CA ARG A 37 -9.67 -11.89 31.78
C ARG A 37 -10.91 -12.56 31.21
N GLU A 38 -11.53 -11.92 30.23
CA GLU A 38 -12.62 -12.48 29.43
C GLU A 38 -12.18 -12.40 27.96
N PHE A 39 -12.20 -13.52 27.25
CA PHE A 39 -11.79 -13.62 25.84
C PHE A 39 -12.98 -14.08 25.00
N ASP A 40 -13.18 -13.41 23.86
CA ASP A 40 -14.22 -13.67 22.87
C ASP A 40 -13.63 -13.43 21.47
N GLU A 41 -13.02 -14.47 20.91
CA GLU A 41 -12.35 -14.44 19.60
C GLU A 41 -11.34 -13.27 19.44
N ASN A 42 -11.68 -12.26 18.65
CA ASN A 42 -10.86 -11.09 18.36
C ASN A 42 -11.08 -9.94 19.36
N ARG A 43 -11.97 -10.13 20.34
CA ARG A 43 -12.27 -9.20 21.42
C ARG A 43 -11.88 -9.79 22.76
N TRP A 44 -11.35 -8.96 23.64
CA TRP A 44 -11.12 -9.38 25.02
C TRP A 44 -11.22 -8.21 25.97
N LYS A 45 -11.39 -8.54 27.24
CA LYS A 45 -11.53 -7.57 28.31
C LYS A 45 -10.63 -7.95 29.47
N TYR A 46 -9.88 -6.96 29.95
CA TYR A 46 -9.16 -7.02 31.21
C TYR A 46 -10.00 -6.34 32.29
N VAL A 47 -10.21 -7.05 33.39
CA VAL A 47 -10.64 -6.42 34.64
C VAL A 47 -9.39 -6.23 35.48
N LEU A 48 -9.05 -4.97 35.77
CA LEU A 48 -7.89 -4.61 36.57
C LEU A 48 -8.14 -4.79 38.07
N ASN A 49 -7.08 -4.72 38.88
CA ASN A 49 -7.15 -4.86 40.34
C ASN A 49 -8.08 -3.83 41.01
N ASP A 50 -8.22 -2.64 40.42
CA ASP A 50 -9.15 -1.59 40.88
C ASP A 50 -10.60 -1.78 40.38
N ARG A 51 -10.89 -2.94 39.75
CA ARG A 51 -12.17 -3.29 39.10
C ARG A 51 -12.50 -2.49 37.85
N SER A 52 -11.59 -1.65 37.36
CA SER A 52 -11.79 -0.99 36.07
C SER A 52 -11.58 -1.94 34.90
N GLU A 53 -12.22 -1.60 33.78
CA GLU A 53 -12.20 -2.43 32.58
C GLU A 53 -11.34 -1.78 31.49
N VAL A 54 -10.54 -2.61 30.82
CA VAL A 54 -9.87 -2.29 29.56
C VAL A 54 -10.39 -3.27 28.51
N LYS A 55 -11.06 -2.77 27.47
CA LYS A 55 -11.59 -3.59 26.38
C LYS A 55 -10.69 -3.45 25.17
N CYS A 56 -10.45 -4.56 24.50
CA CYS A 56 -9.58 -4.65 23.35
C CYS A 56 -10.33 -5.33 22.21
N GLN A 57 -10.17 -4.83 20.99
CA GLN A 57 -10.61 -5.48 19.76
C GLN A 57 -9.45 -5.45 18.78
N LEU A 58 -9.06 -6.61 18.29
CA LEU A 58 -8.01 -6.79 17.29
C LEU A 58 -8.65 -7.06 15.93
N LEU A 59 -8.28 -6.27 14.94
CA LEU A 59 -8.63 -6.50 13.54
C LEU A 59 -7.36 -6.89 12.80
N ASP A 60 -7.47 -7.92 11.98
CA ASP A 60 -6.37 -8.50 11.20
C ASP A 60 -6.77 -8.54 9.73
N LYS A 61 -5.98 -7.92 8.85
CA LYS A 61 -6.26 -7.80 7.41
C LYS A 61 -6.37 -9.19 6.75
N GLU A 62 -5.73 -10.23 7.27
CA GLU A 62 -5.88 -11.59 6.74
C GLU A 62 -7.26 -12.21 7.04
N ARG A 63 -7.88 -11.83 8.15
CA ARG A 63 -9.17 -12.39 8.60
C ARG A 63 -10.35 -11.50 8.25
N GLU A 64 -10.16 -10.18 8.35
CA GLU A 64 -11.17 -9.14 8.21
C GLU A 64 -10.68 -8.04 7.23
N PRO A 65 -10.36 -8.39 5.97
CA PRO A 65 -9.73 -7.47 5.01
C PRO A 65 -10.59 -6.24 4.71
N GLU A 66 -11.90 -6.41 4.60
CA GLU A 66 -12.84 -5.31 4.32
C GLU A 66 -12.89 -4.30 5.47
N GLU A 67 -12.91 -4.76 6.73
CA GLU A 67 -12.96 -3.87 7.89
C GLU A 67 -11.67 -3.08 8.07
N VAL A 68 -10.51 -3.76 7.94
CA VAL A 68 -9.21 -3.09 8.04
C VAL A 68 -9.04 -2.09 6.90
N SER A 69 -9.33 -2.48 5.66
CA SER A 69 -9.17 -1.60 4.48
C SER A 69 -10.08 -0.37 4.56
N LYS A 70 -11.34 -0.56 4.99
CA LYS A 70 -12.25 0.56 5.22
C LYS A 70 -11.69 1.53 6.27
N HIS A 71 -11.24 1.00 7.41
CA HIS A 71 -10.70 1.81 8.51
C HIS A 71 -9.43 2.57 8.10
N THR A 72 -8.52 1.94 7.36
CA THR A 72 -7.30 2.59 6.86
C THR A 72 -7.62 3.63 5.79
N SER A 73 -8.53 3.35 4.86
CA SER A 73 -8.92 4.30 3.81
C SER A 73 -9.57 5.57 4.37
N GLU A 74 -10.45 5.44 5.36
CA GLU A 74 -11.06 6.59 6.05
C GLU A 74 -10.00 7.49 6.72
N LEU A 75 -8.96 6.89 7.32
CA LEU A 75 -7.85 7.64 7.93
C LEU A 75 -6.96 8.31 6.89
N VAL A 76 -6.64 7.62 5.79
CA VAL A 76 -5.87 8.20 4.69
C VAL A 76 -6.59 9.44 4.16
N SER A 77 -7.88 9.30 3.78
CA SER A 77 -8.67 10.42 3.27
C SER A 77 -8.77 11.58 4.27
N TYR A 78 -8.78 11.29 5.57
CA TYR A 78 -8.77 12.33 6.60
C TYR A 78 -7.44 13.10 6.63
N PHE A 79 -6.31 12.41 6.79
CA PHE A 79 -5.00 13.05 6.97
C PHE A 79 -4.45 13.68 5.69
N GLU A 80 -4.86 13.19 4.53
CA GLU A 80 -4.51 13.74 3.23
C GLU A 80 -4.97 15.19 3.07
N ARG A 81 -6.13 15.53 3.63
CA ARG A 81 -6.71 16.88 3.61
C ARG A 81 -6.08 17.85 4.61
N VAL A 82 -5.19 17.38 5.50
CA VAL A 82 -4.57 18.23 6.52
C VAL A 82 -3.45 19.07 5.89
N PRO A 83 -3.57 20.42 5.90
CA PRO A 83 -2.52 21.29 5.37
C PRO A 83 -1.26 21.23 6.25
N THR A 84 -0.07 21.16 5.65
CA THR A 84 1.18 21.13 6.41
C THR A 84 2.36 21.73 5.65
N GLN A 85 3.42 22.08 6.38
CA GLN A 85 4.75 22.38 5.81
C GLN A 85 5.66 21.13 5.77
N LYS A 86 5.17 19.98 6.25
CA LYS A 86 5.89 18.71 6.40
C LYS A 86 5.33 17.65 5.45
N GLU A 87 5.22 18.00 4.17
CA GLU A 87 4.61 17.13 3.15
C GLU A 87 5.30 15.76 3.07
N GLU A 88 6.63 15.67 3.16
CA GLU A 88 7.35 14.39 3.16
C GLU A 88 6.93 13.46 4.33
N VAL A 89 6.74 14.02 5.52
CA VAL A 89 6.31 13.26 6.70
C VAL A 89 4.84 12.83 6.55
N LYS A 90 3.98 13.72 6.04
CA LYS A 90 2.58 13.41 5.76
C LYS A 90 2.48 12.28 4.74
N SER A 91 3.14 12.39 3.59
CA SER A 91 3.14 11.34 2.56
C SER A 91 3.64 10.00 3.11
N SER A 92 4.70 10.01 3.92
CA SER A 92 5.24 8.80 4.54
C SER A 92 4.28 8.18 5.57
N LEU A 93 3.54 9.00 6.33
CA LEU A 93 2.47 8.51 7.21
C LEU A 93 1.28 7.95 6.42
N LEU A 94 0.83 8.63 5.36
CA LEU A 94 -0.27 8.14 4.52
C LEU A 94 0.10 6.80 3.87
N PHE A 95 1.35 6.65 3.42
CA PHE A 95 1.90 5.37 2.99
C PHE A 95 1.78 4.35 4.12
N GLN A 96 2.31 4.66 5.31
CA GLN A 96 2.29 3.77 6.47
C GLN A 96 0.88 3.28 6.83
N ILE A 97 -0.13 4.15 6.73
CA ILE A 97 -1.51 3.80 7.05
C ILE A 97 -2.06 2.74 6.07
N LYS A 98 -1.73 2.83 4.78
CA LYS A 98 -2.20 1.90 3.74
C LYS A 98 -1.66 0.48 3.91
N VAL A 99 -0.44 0.36 4.43
CA VAL A 99 0.26 -0.92 4.57
C VAL A 99 0.00 -1.62 5.91
N PHE A 100 -0.69 -0.98 6.85
CA PHE A 100 -1.05 -1.62 8.11
C PHE A 100 -1.88 -2.89 7.89
N THR A 101 -1.47 -3.97 8.56
CA THR A 101 -2.15 -5.25 8.52
C THR A 101 -2.94 -5.52 9.80
N THR A 102 -2.60 -4.86 10.90
CA THR A 102 -3.19 -5.11 12.21
C THR A 102 -3.60 -3.81 12.88
N VAL A 103 -4.85 -3.77 13.37
CA VAL A 103 -5.40 -2.65 14.14
C VAL A 103 -5.89 -3.19 15.48
N LEU A 104 -5.32 -2.69 16.58
CA LEU A 104 -5.81 -2.94 17.92
C LEU A 104 -6.53 -1.69 18.42
N LYS A 105 -7.84 -1.81 18.66
CA LYS A 105 -8.63 -0.82 19.37
C LYS A 105 -8.57 -1.10 20.87
N VAL A 106 -8.18 -0.11 21.68
CA VAL A 106 -8.14 -0.20 23.14
C VAL A 106 -9.04 0.85 23.76
N GLU A 107 -10.03 0.41 24.53
CA GLU A 107 -10.98 1.26 25.25
C GLU A 107 -10.74 1.14 26.76
N TYR A 108 -10.55 2.29 27.42
CA TYR A 108 -10.44 2.35 28.87
C TYR A 108 -11.00 3.67 29.39
N LYS A 109 -11.47 3.65 30.64
CA LYS A 109 -12.07 4.83 31.26
C LYS A 109 -10.99 5.89 31.53
N ARG A 110 -11.22 7.13 31.12
CA ARG A 110 -10.40 8.31 31.50
C ARG A 110 -10.94 8.99 32.76
N GLY A 111 -10.17 9.90 33.36
CA GLY A 111 -10.48 10.62 34.60
C GLY A 111 -9.69 10.18 35.83
N ASP A 112 -8.83 9.18 35.70
CA ASP A 112 -7.81 8.84 36.71
C ASP A 112 -6.43 8.98 36.06
N ARG A 113 -5.67 9.99 36.52
CA ARG A 113 -4.37 10.34 35.96
C ARG A 113 -3.34 9.22 36.11
N ASN A 114 -3.43 8.40 37.17
CA ASN A 114 -2.51 7.29 37.37
C ASN A 114 -2.79 6.17 36.36
N ARG A 115 -4.07 5.85 36.13
CA ARG A 115 -4.45 4.84 35.13
C ARG A 115 -4.14 5.30 33.71
N GLU A 116 -4.39 6.57 33.39
CA GLU A 116 -4.04 7.14 32.09
C GLU A 116 -2.55 7.05 31.82
N ASN A 117 -1.71 7.46 32.79
CA ASN A 117 -0.26 7.34 32.66
C ASN A 117 0.17 5.88 32.50
N MET A 118 -0.39 4.97 33.31
CA MET A 118 -0.11 3.52 33.20
C MET A 118 -0.46 2.98 31.81
N MET A 119 -1.65 3.28 31.30
CA MET A 119 -2.08 2.81 29.98
C MET A 119 -1.24 3.43 28.87
N CYS A 120 -0.91 4.72 28.95
CA CYS A 120 0.03 5.34 28.03
C CYS A 120 1.39 4.63 28.04
N ASP A 121 1.95 4.35 29.21
CA ASP A 121 3.23 3.65 29.33
C ASP A 121 3.20 2.25 28.71
N VAL A 122 2.11 1.50 28.97
CA VAL A 122 1.88 0.18 28.36
C VAL A 122 1.78 0.28 26.84
N LEU A 123 0.94 1.17 26.32
CA LEU A 123 0.70 1.29 24.88
C LEU A 123 1.95 1.77 24.14
N PHE A 124 2.67 2.76 24.67
CA PHE A 124 3.93 3.20 24.08
C PHE A 124 5.00 2.10 24.11
N HIS A 125 5.04 1.29 25.16
CA HIS A 125 5.96 0.14 25.20
C HIS A 125 5.62 -0.89 24.11
N VAL A 126 4.34 -1.24 23.96
CA VAL A 126 3.88 -2.15 22.90
C VAL A 126 4.24 -1.57 21.52
N ALA A 127 4.02 -0.27 21.33
CA ALA A 127 4.31 0.40 20.07
C ALA A 127 5.81 0.47 19.75
N ASP A 128 6.66 0.71 20.74
CA ASP A 128 8.12 0.68 20.55
C ASP A 128 8.62 -0.74 20.26
N LYS A 129 8.05 -1.73 20.95
CA LYS A 129 8.43 -3.13 20.82
C LYS A 129 8.05 -3.73 19.47
N LEU A 130 6.86 -3.37 18.96
CA LEU A 130 6.27 -3.92 17.74
C LEU A 130 6.37 -2.96 16.54
N GLN A 131 7.14 -1.86 16.67
CA GLN A 131 7.31 -0.85 15.62
C GLN A 131 5.96 -0.38 15.05
N GLY A 132 5.00 -0.07 15.93
CA GLY A 132 3.69 0.41 15.53
C GLY A 132 3.45 1.88 15.90
N LEU A 133 2.34 2.41 15.41
CA LEU A 133 1.88 3.76 15.68
C LEU A 133 0.64 3.76 16.59
N LEU A 134 0.55 4.78 17.44
CA LEU A 134 -0.61 5.02 18.29
C LEU A 134 -1.37 6.23 17.78
N LEU A 135 -2.66 6.05 17.47
CA LEU A 135 -3.59 7.14 17.19
C LEU A 135 -4.40 7.43 18.45
N PHE A 136 -4.26 8.64 18.95
CA PHE A 136 -5.06 9.14 20.07
C PHE A 136 -6.34 9.84 19.58
N PRO A 137 -7.36 10.00 20.46
CA PRO A 137 -8.63 10.64 20.12
C PRO A 137 -8.52 12.09 19.63
N ASP A 138 -7.41 12.76 19.91
CA ASP A 138 -7.09 14.11 19.42
C ASP A 138 -6.46 14.08 18.01
N MET A 139 -6.63 12.97 17.28
CA MET A 139 -6.12 12.77 15.92
C MET A 139 -4.61 12.97 15.80
N SER A 140 -3.88 12.64 16.87
CA SER A 140 -2.41 12.68 16.88
C SER A 140 -1.84 11.27 16.80
N PHE A 141 -0.99 11.04 15.80
CA PHE A 141 -0.19 9.84 15.66
C PHE A 141 1.14 9.99 16.39
N TYR A 142 1.46 9.02 17.25
CA TYR A 142 2.75 8.94 17.92
C TYR A 142 3.48 7.64 17.61
N SER A 143 4.81 7.73 17.55
CA SER A 143 5.70 6.57 17.53
C SER A 143 5.83 5.95 18.92
N GLY A 144 6.32 4.72 19.00
CA GLY A 144 6.69 4.09 20.29
C GLY A 144 7.67 4.90 21.14
N LYS A 145 8.49 5.75 20.50
CA LYS A 145 9.43 6.67 21.17
C LYS A 145 8.78 7.94 21.71
N ARG A 146 7.44 8.05 21.62
CA ARG A 146 6.64 9.21 22.06
C ARG A 146 6.89 10.48 21.24
N GLU A 147 7.35 10.33 20.02
CA GLU A 147 7.52 11.44 19.08
C GLU A 147 6.20 11.65 18.32
N LEU A 148 5.75 12.90 18.17
CA LEU A 148 4.60 13.21 17.34
C LEU A 148 4.96 12.99 15.86
N VAL A 149 4.39 11.94 15.26
CA VAL A 149 4.58 11.64 13.84
C VAL A 149 3.80 12.66 13.01
N PHE A 150 2.50 12.82 13.28
CA PHE A 150 1.66 13.81 12.61
C PHE A 150 0.35 14.02 13.37
N ASN A 151 -0.29 15.19 13.24
CA ASN A 151 -1.63 15.44 13.76
C ASN A 151 -2.52 16.25 12.80
N ASP A 152 -3.78 16.45 13.20
CA ASP A 152 -4.79 17.22 12.46
C ASP A 152 -4.50 18.73 12.35
N GLU A 153 -3.56 19.25 13.13
CA GLU A 153 -3.02 20.61 13.00
C GLU A 153 -1.85 20.69 11.98
N GLY A 154 -1.48 19.57 11.35
CA GLY A 154 -0.39 19.49 10.38
C GLY A 154 1.00 19.59 10.99
N LYS A 155 1.15 19.31 12.29
CA LYS A 155 2.43 19.38 13.02
C LYS A 155 3.09 18.01 13.11
N SER A 156 4.41 18.01 13.19
CA SER A 156 5.24 16.83 13.40
C SER A 156 6.50 17.21 14.18
N ASP A 157 6.93 16.36 15.11
CA ASP A 157 8.23 16.46 15.77
C ASP A 157 9.37 15.98 14.84
N LEU A 158 9.03 15.25 13.78
CA LEU A 158 9.98 14.61 12.90
C LEU A 158 10.45 15.54 11.78
N VAL A 159 11.74 15.46 11.46
CA VAL A 159 12.31 16.11 10.27
C VAL A 159 12.02 15.25 9.04
N THR A 160 12.27 13.94 9.17
CA THR A 160 11.93 12.90 8.20
C THR A 160 11.25 11.75 8.94
N TYR A 161 10.31 11.09 8.28
CA TYR A 161 9.66 9.89 8.79
C TYR A 161 9.77 8.82 7.71
N GLY A 162 10.38 7.69 8.05
CA GLY A 162 10.40 6.51 7.20
C GLY A 162 9.27 5.58 7.61
N PRO A 163 8.45 5.07 6.67
CA PRO A 163 7.47 4.04 6.98
C PRO A 163 8.17 2.79 7.51
N MET A 164 7.69 2.32 8.65
CA MET A 164 8.05 1.09 9.34
C MET A 164 7.41 -0.09 8.61
N ILE A 165 8.13 -0.63 7.62
CA ILE A 165 7.67 -1.84 6.94
C ILE A 165 8.11 -3.07 7.72
N ASN A 166 7.15 -3.94 8.08
CA ASN A 166 7.50 -5.21 8.68
C ASN A 166 7.99 -6.19 7.59
N THR A 167 9.29 -6.44 7.58
CA THR A 167 9.90 -7.46 6.74
C THR A 167 9.27 -8.85 6.96
N ASP A 168 8.69 -9.16 8.12
CA ASP A 168 7.98 -10.42 8.38
C ASP A 168 6.70 -10.58 7.56
N PHE A 169 5.99 -9.51 7.19
CA PHE A 169 4.86 -9.58 6.26
C PHE A 169 5.34 -10.01 4.86
N PHE A 170 6.46 -9.42 4.46
CA PHE A 170 7.22 -9.77 3.28
C PHE A 170 7.94 -11.13 3.38
N VAL A 171 8.18 -11.69 4.57
CA VAL A 171 8.83 -13.00 4.73
C VAL A 171 7.78 -14.12 4.84
N LYS A 172 6.61 -13.87 5.47
CA LYS A 172 5.58 -14.89 5.72
C LYS A 172 4.72 -15.25 4.52
N LYS A 173 4.45 -14.30 3.62
CA LYS A 173 3.65 -14.58 2.40
C LYS A 173 4.41 -15.41 1.36
N PHE A 174 5.69 -15.63 1.59
CA PHE A 174 6.62 -16.17 0.62
C PHE A 174 7.21 -17.46 1.18
N PHE A 175 6.49 -18.55 0.87
CA PHE A 175 6.87 -19.87 1.28
C PHE A 175 8.24 -20.21 0.72
N MET A 176 9.17 -20.54 1.61
CA MET A 176 10.50 -20.98 1.24
C MET A 176 10.40 -22.25 0.39
N THR A 177 10.88 -22.19 -0.85
CA THR A 177 11.10 -23.37 -1.68
C THR A 177 12.56 -23.40 -2.12
N ASP A 178 13.25 -24.44 -1.68
CA ASP A 178 14.65 -24.73 -1.98
C ASP A 178 14.87 -25.21 -3.43
N ASP A 179 14.11 -24.68 -4.38
CA ASP A 179 14.23 -25.02 -5.79
C ASP A 179 15.41 -24.30 -6.44
N SER A 180 16.02 -25.01 -7.40
CA SER A 180 17.17 -24.55 -8.18
C SER A 180 16.91 -23.24 -8.93
N GLU A 181 15.69 -23.02 -9.46
CA GLU A 181 15.37 -21.82 -10.23
C GLU A 181 15.34 -20.57 -9.36
N ASN A 182 14.78 -20.64 -8.15
CA ASN A 182 14.75 -19.54 -7.18
C ASN A 182 16.18 -19.09 -6.81
N LYS A 183 17.08 -20.05 -6.56
CA LYS A 183 18.50 -19.77 -6.27
C LYS A 183 19.18 -19.07 -7.43
N GLU A 184 18.93 -19.52 -8.66
CA GLU A 184 19.50 -18.89 -9.84
C GLU A 184 18.92 -17.49 -10.07
N ARG A 185 17.60 -17.27 -9.88
CA ARG A 185 16.97 -15.95 -9.97
C ARG A 185 17.61 -14.99 -9.00
N ARG A 186 17.78 -15.39 -7.74
CA ARG A 186 18.50 -14.60 -6.73
C ARG A 186 19.87 -14.18 -7.21
N VAL A 187 20.68 -15.11 -7.76
CA VAL A 187 22.01 -14.76 -8.27
C VAL A 187 21.94 -13.70 -9.39
N ARG A 188 20.93 -13.77 -10.26
CA ARG A 188 20.70 -12.77 -11.31
C ARG A 188 20.27 -11.42 -10.73
N THR A 189 19.29 -11.40 -9.83
CA THR A 189 18.81 -10.20 -9.13
C THR A 189 19.95 -9.51 -8.40
N MET A 190 20.70 -10.27 -7.60
CA MET A 190 21.87 -9.79 -6.85
C MET A 190 22.93 -9.16 -7.74
N LYS A 191 23.20 -9.80 -8.88
CA LYS A 191 24.13 -9.26 -9.85
C LYS A 191 23.62 -7.94 -10.42
N ARG A 192 22.34 -7.85 -10.80
CA ARG A 192 21.74 -6.63 -11.35
C ARG A 192 21.76 -5.47 -10.34
N LEU A 193 21.31 -5.69 -9.11
CA LEU A 193 21.32 -4.68 -8.04
C LEU A 193 22.73 -4.13 -7.80
N LYS A 194 23.74 -5.02 -7.81
CA LYS A 194 25.15 -4.64 -7.68
C LYS A 194 25.65 -3.83 -8.88
N ASP A 195 25.35 -4.27 -10.10
CA ASP A 195 25.74 -3.60 -11.35
C ASP A 195 25.08 -2.20 -11.43
N GLU A 196 23.85 -2.08 -10.96
CA GLU A 196 23.09 -0.83 -10.83
C GLU A 196 23.46 -0.02 -9.57
N LYS A 197 24.36 -0.53 -8.72
CA LYS A 197 24.84 0.17 -7.50
C LYS A 197 23.71 0.54 -6.54
N VAL A 198 22.69 -0.30 -6.43
CA VAL A 198 21.64 -0.17 -5.42
C VAL A 198 22.21 -0.70 -4.10
N ALA A 199 22.33 0.18 -3.11
CA ALA A 199 22.86 -0.17 -1.80
C ALA A 199 21.76 -0.76 -0.93
N PHE A 200 21.98 -1.98 -0.43
CA PHE A 200 21.07 -2.69 0.47
C PHE A 200 21.90 -3.60 1.37
N GLU A 201 21.84 -3.38 2.69
CA GLU A 201 22.69 -4.04 3.69
C GLU A 201 22.16 -5.42 4.08
N ASN A 202 20.83 -5.58 4.21
CA ASN A 202 20.19 -6.85 4.54
C ASN A 202 19.74 -7.59 3.28
N LEU A 203 20.71 -8.21 2.61
CA LEU A 203 20.54 -9.06 1.43
C LEU A 203 19.93 -10.45 1.69
N GLU A 204 19.20 -10.60 2.79
CA GLU A 204 18.40 -11.80 3.02
C GLU A 204 17.10 -11.67 2.21
N PRO A 205 16.91 -12.49 1.17
CA PRO A 205 15.77 -12.33 0.28
C PRO A 205 14.54 -12.90 0.94
N MET A 206 13.43 -12.22 0.72
CA MET A 206 12.15 -12.90 0.62
C MET A 206 12.24 -14.00 -0.43
N GLU A 207 11.85 -15.24 -0.09
CA GLU A 207 11.76 -16.31 -1.06
C GLU A 207 10.39 -16.31 -1.72
N VAL A 208 10.21 -15.45 -2.72
CA VAL A 208 8.96 -15.45 -3.45
C VAL A 208 8.84 -16.68 -4.35
N ASP A 209 8.08 -17.66 -3.89
CA ASP A 209 7.68 -18.80 -4.71
C ASP A 209 6.57 -18.40 -5.70
N TYR A 210 6.97 -17.68 -6.75
CA TYR A 210 6.10 -17.35 -7.88
C TYR A 210 5.61 -18.61 -8.64
N THR A 211 6.15 -19.81 -8.38
CA THR A 211 5.73 -21.03 -9.08
C THR A 211 4.37 -21.53 -8.61
N ARG A 212 3.99 -21.21 -7.37
CA ARG A 212 2.68 -21.56 -6.78
C ARG A 212 1.50 -20.84 -7.40
N TYR A 213 1.75 -19.69 -8.01
CA TYR A 213 0.72 -18.83 -8.56
C TYR A 213 0.71 -18.91 -10.10
N GLY A 214 -0.44 -18.59 -10.69
CA GLY A 214 -0.57 -18.49 -12.14
C GLY A 214 -0.21 -17.08 -12.62
N ILE A 215 0.36 -16.97 -13.82
CA ILE A 215 0.41 -15.67 -14.51
C ILE A 215 -0.98 -15.41 -15.09
N ARG A 216 -1.50 -14.20 -14.88
CA ARG A 216 -2.78 -13.76 -15.46
C ARG A 216 -2.70 -13.80 -16.99
N ILE A 217 -3.75 -14.32 -17.61
CA ILE A 217 -3.86 -14.39 -19.07
C ILE A 217 -3.94 -13.00 -19.69
N GLU A 218 -3.55 -12.91 -20.96
CA GLU A 218 -3.43 -11.67 -21.72
C GLU A 218 -4.74 -10.87 -21.73
N GLU A 219 -5.89 -11.52 -21.91
CA GLU A 219 -7.21 -10.87 -21.86
C GLU A 219 -7.45 -10.13 -20.54
N SER A 220 -7.06 -10.74 -19.41
CA SER A 220 -7.18 -10.13 -18.09
C SER A 220 -6.25 -8.93 -17.94
N VAL A 221 -5.01 -9.04 -18.45
CA VAL A 221 -4.01 -7.97 -18.39
C VAL A 221 -4.43 -6.79 -19.25
N ILE A 222 -4.93 -7.03 -20.47
CA ILE A 222 -5.47 -5.99 -21.36
C ILE A 222 -6.68 -5.31 -20.73
N GLY A 223 -7.61 -6.09 -20.17
CA GLY A 223 -8.76 -5.52 -19.47
C GLY A 223 -8.32 -4.56 -18.36
N ARG A 224 -7.29 -4.94 -17.61
CA ARG A 224 -6.72 -4.11 -16.56
C ARG A 224 -6.03 -2.86 -17.10
N ILE A 225 -5.24 -2.99 -18.17
CA ILE A 225 -4.63 -1.86 -18.90
C ILE A 225 -5.72 -0.87 -19.33
N MET A 226 -6.80 -1.33 -19.97
CA MET A 226 -7.86 -0.46 -20.49
C MET A 226 -8.51 0.37 -19.38
N ALA A 227 -8.79 -0.25 -18.24
CA ALA A 227 -9.43 0.44 -17.14
C ALA A 227 -8.46 1.39 -16.40
N ILE A 228 -7.16 1.06 -16.29
CA ILE A 228 -6.14 2.00 -15.78
C ILE A 228 -5.93 3.16 -16.74
N VAL A 229 -5.82 2.90 -18.05
CA VAL A 229 -5.67 3.96 -19.06
C VAL A 229 -6.87 4.88 -19.03
N SER A 230 -8.08 4.35 -18.88
CA SER A 230 -9.30 5.17 -18.76
C SER A 230 -9.25 6.08 -17.52
N THR A 231 -9.03 5.51 -16.33
CA THR A 231 -9.02 6.27 -15.06
C THR A 231 -7.82 7.21 -14.94
N GLY A 232 -6.64 6.76 -15.36
CA GLY A 232 -5.41 7.55 -15.39
C GLY A 232 -5.45 8.68 -16.42
N SER A 233 -6.05 8.47 -17.60
CA SER A 233 -6.23 9.56 -18.57
C SER A 233 -7.28 10.57 -18.11
N HIS A 234 -8.35 10.14 -17.44
CA HIS A 234 -9.27 11.05 -16.76
C HIS A 234 -8.53 11.91 -15.73
N ALA A 235 -7.72 11.28 -14.87
CA ALA A 235 -6.88 11.98 -13.89
C ALA A 235 -5.91 12.97 -14.56
N PHE A 236 -5.21 12.54 -15.61
CA PHE A 236 -4.31 13.38 -16.38
C PHE A 236 -5.03 14.62 -16.95
N CYS A 237 -6.21 14.42 -17.55
CA CYS A 237 -7.01 15.50 -18.09
C CYS A 237 -7.48 16.48 -17.01
N ALA A 238 -7.93 15.98 -15.86
CA ALA A 238 -8.35 16.80 -14.74
C ALA A 238 -7.19 17.64 -14.17
N LEU A 239 -6.03 17.03 -13.96
CA LEU A 239 -4.84 17.70 -13.40
C LEU A 239 -4.26 18.78 -14.34
N ASN A 240 -4.28 18.55 -15.65
CA ASN A 240 -3.63 19.45 -16.61
C ASN A 240 -4.58 20.48 -17.23
N PHE A 241 -5.88 20.17 -17.32
CA PHE A 241 -6.84 20.98 -18.09
C PHE A 241 -8.17 21.22 -17.34
N GLY A 242 -8.32 20.74 -16.10
CA GLY A 242 -9.52 20.95 -15.28
C GLY A 242 -10.80 20.39 -15.92
N GLU A 243 -11.92 21.08 -15.69
CA GLU A 243 -13.25 20.64 -16.17
C GLU A 243 -13.32 20.48 -17.69
N GLU A 244 -12.64 21.34 -18.46
CA GLU A 244 -12.64 21.26 -19.94
C GLU A 244 -11.93 19.99 -20.44
N GLY A 245 -10.84 19.60 -19.77
CA GLY A 245 -10.15 18.34 -20.03
C GLY A 245 -11.02 17.13 -19.76
N VAL A 246 -11.71 17.13 -18.62
CA VAL A 246 -12.62 16.05 -18.22
C VAL A 246 -13.81 15.96 -19.17
N GLU A 247 -14.38 17.08 -19.61
CA GLU A 247 -15.46 17.08 -20.61
C GLU A 247 -14.98 16.49 -21.96
N THR A 248 -13.77 16.84 -22.37
CA THR A 248 -13.16 16.30 -23.60
C THR A 248 -12.92 14.79 -23.47
N TRP A 249 -12.45 14.34 -22.32
CA TRP A 249 -12.26 12.93 -22.03
C TRP A 249 -13.57 12.15 -22.08
N TRP A 250 -14.66 12.66 -21.49
CA TRP A 250 -15.98 12.00 -21.55
C TRP A 250 -16.51 11.89 -22.98
N LYS A 251 -16.27 12.91 -23.83
CA LYS A 251 -16.61 12.82 -25.26
C LYS A 251 -15.88 11.67 -25.94
N GLN A 252 -14.57 11.53 -25.70
CA GLN A 252 -13.78 10.43 -26.26
C GLN A 252 -14.29 9.05 -25.79
N ILE A 253 -14.63 8.92 -24.50
CA ILE A 253 -15.21 7.67 -23.99
C ILE A 253 -16.53 7.34 -24.67
N HIS A 254 -17.43 8.34 -24.83
CA HIS A 254 -18.69 8.13 -25.53
C HIS A 254 -18.51 7.78 -27.01
N ASP A 255 -17.58 8.43 -27.71
CA ASP A 255 -17.25 8.09 -29.10
C ASP A 255 -16.75 6.63 -29.20
N MET A 256 -15.91 6.18 -28.25
CA MET A 256 -15.47 4.78 -28.17
C MET A 256 -16.63 3.82 -27.91
N GLU A 257 -17.57 4.17 -27.04
CA GLU A 257 -18.78 3.38 -26.74
C GLU A 257 -19.71 3.27 -27.96
N GLU A 258 -19.88 4.36 -28.72
CA GLU A 258 -20.66 4.36 -29.97
C GLU A 258 -20.04 3.46 -31.05
N ASP A 259 -18.70 3.39 -31.09
CA ASP A 259 -17.95 2.48 -31.96
C ASP A 259 -17.94 1.02 -31.46
N GLY A 260 -18.67 0.72 -30.38
CA GLY A 260 -18.87 -0.63 -29.84
C GLY A 260 -17.76 -1.11 -28.91
N PHE A 261 -16.91 -0.20 -28.44
CA PHE A 261 -15.86 -0.50 -27.47
C PHE A 261 -16.35 -0.23 -26.04
N GLU A 262 -15.89 -1.02 -25.06
CA GLU A 262 -16.33 -0.88 -23.67
C GLU A 262 -15.13 -0.52 -22.76
N PRO A 263 -14.59 0.72 -22.83
CA PRO A 263 -13.35 1.10 -22.15
C PRO A 263 -13.44 0.97 -20.62
N LEU A 264 -14.64 1.19 -20.07
CA LEU A 264 -14.91 1.14 -18.63
C LEU A 264 -15.36 -0.23 -18.11
N LYS A 265 -15.44 -1.25 -18.99
CA LYS A 265 -15.97 -2.59 -18.65
C LYS A 265 -15.25 -3.24 -17.47
N ASN A 266 -13.92 -3.14 -17.48
CA ASN A 266 -13.04 -3.79 -16.51
C ASN A 266 -12.69 -2.89 -15.32
N CYS A 267 -13.31 -1.71 -15.20
CA CYS A 267 -13.12 -0.87 -14.02
C CYS A 267 -13.68 -1.56 -12.77
N VAL A 268 -12.87 -1.60 -11.71
CA VAL A 268 -13.33 -2.07 -10.39
C VAL A 268 -14.23 -1.02 -9.75
N GLN A 269 -14.86 -1.36 -8.62
CA GLN A 269 -15.81 -0.47 -7.97
C GLN A 269 -15.18 0.88 -7.58
N GLU A 270 -13.98 0.84 -7.00
CA GLU A 270 -13.25 2.05 -6.61
C GLU A 270 -12.96 2.99 -7.79
N GLU A 271 -12.60 2.43 -8.94
CA GLU A 271 -12.35 3.19 -10.17
C GLU A 271 -13.62 3.83 -10.73
N LYS A 272 -14.75 3.11 -10.62
CA LYS A 272 -16.07 3.64 -10.98
C LYS A 272 -16.48 4.77 -10.03
N ASP A 273 -16.30 4.57 -8.72
CA ASP A 273 -16.63 5.57 -7.71
C ASP A 273 -15.85 6.86 -7.94
N TYR A 274 -14.57 6.76 -8.31
CA TYR A 274 -13.77 7.90 -8.73
C TYR A 274 -14.29 8.57 -10.01
N LEU A 275 -14.48 7.82 -11.11
CA LEU A 275 -14.90 8.40 -12.39
C LEU A 275 -16.26 9.11 -12.31
N PHE A 276 -17.20 8.56 -11.54
CA PHE A 276 -18.56 9.09 -11.43
C PHE A 276 -18.78 10.03 -10.24
N SER A 277 -17.76 10.26 -9.42
CA SER A 277 -17.77 11.25 -8.35
C SER A 277 -17.78 12.66 -8.93
N LYS A 278 -18.62 13.53 -8.35
CA LYS A 278 -18.68 14.96 -8.69
C LYS A 278 -17.76 15.84 -7.83
N ASN A 279 -17.11 15.25 -6.84
CA ASN A 279 -16.37 15.97 -5.79
C ASN A 279 -14.92 15.46 -5.68
N ASN A 280 -14.32 15.04 -6.78
CA ASN A 280 -12.92 14.64 -6.78
C ASN A 280 -12.03 15.86 -6.50
N GLU A 281 -11.07 15.68 -5.60
CA GLU A 281 -10.03 16.65 -5.28
C GLU A 281 -8.74 16.33 -6.05
N GLU A 282 -7.78 17.26 -6.07
CA GLU A 282 -6.51 17.09 -6.78
C GLU A 282 -5.78 15.79 -6.39
N ASN A 283 -5.81 15.42 -5.11
CA ASN A 283 -5.21 14.20 -4.61
C ASN A 283 -5.89 12.93 -5.11
N ASP A 284 -7.21 12.94 -5.29
CA ASP A 284 -7.94 11.82 -5.91
C ASP A 284 -7.42 11.62 -7.34
N HIS A 285 -7.24 12.70 -8.10
CA HIS A 285 -6.66 12.61 -9.44
C HIS A 285 -5.21 12.10 -9.42
N LEU A 286 -4.36 12.62 -8.54
CA LEU A 286 -2.97 12.16 -8.42
C LEU A 286 -2.90 10.67 -8.15
N ARG A 287 -3.75 10.14 -7.26
CA ARG A 287 -3.82 8.72 -6.94
C ARG A 287 -4.03 7.84 -8.18
N PHE A 288 -5.02 8.16 -9.01
CA PHE A 288 -5.30 7.40 -10.24
C PHE A 288 -4.28 7.69 -11.35
N PHE A 289 -3.64 8.86 -11.35
CA PHE A 289 -2.54 9.16 -12.26
C PHE A 289 -1.34 8.25 -12.02
N TRP A 290 -1.00 7.95 -10.77
CA TRP A 290 0.11 7.05 -10.45
C TRP A 290 -0.04 5.62 -10.98
N GLN A 291 -1.27 5.17 -11.24
CA GLN A 291 -1.53 3.84 -11.84
C GLN A 291 -0.91 3.69 -13.24
N PHE A 292 -0.47 4.77 -13.89
CA PHE A 292 0.33 4.64 -15.12
C PHE A 292 1.63 3.85 -14.90
N GLU A 293 2.22 3.88 -13.70
CA GLU A 293 3.38 3.02 -13.38
C GLU A 293 3.01 1.53 -13.33
N GLU A 294 1.80 1.20 -12.87
CA GLU A 294 1.29 -0.17 -12.91
C GLU A 294 1.00 -0.59 -14.35
N CYS A 295 0.39 0.30 -15.14
CA CYS A 295 0.12 0.09 -16.55
C CYS A 295 1.40 -0.18 -17.35
N ASN A 296 2.48 0.53 -17.02
CA ASN A 296 3.80 0.36 -17.61
C ASN A 296 4.31 -1.09 -17.43
N VAL A 297 4.08 -1.72 -16.27
CA VAL A 297 4.40 -3.14 -16.02
C VAL A 297 3.60 -4.05 -16.94
N PHE A 298 2.29 -3.82 -17.07
CA PHE A 298 1.43 -4.65 -17.90
C PHE A 298 1.76 -4.53 -19.39
N MET A 299 1.95 -3.30 -19.89
CA MET A 299 2.39 -3.07 -21.26
C MET A 299 3.75 -3.70 -21.54
N TRP A 300 4.68 -3.63 -20.59
CA TRP A 300 5.99 -4.29 -20.71
C TRP A 300 5.83 -5.81 -20.77
N SER A 301 4.98 -6.38 -19.91
CA SER A 301 4.71 -7.83 -19.87
C SER A 301 4.12 -8.37 -21.17
N LEU A 302 3.28 -7.60 -21.85
CA LEU A 302 2.71 -7.93 -23.16
C LEU A 302 3.67 -7.61 -24.33
N GLY A 303 4.83 -7.01 -24.05
CA GLY A 303 5.79 -6.61 -25.07
C GLY A 303 5.36 -5.41 -25.91
N LEU A 304 4.35 -4.65 -25.45
CA LEU A 304 3.88 -3.41 -26.08
C LEU A 304 4.88 -2.27 -25.90
N ILE A 305 5.62 -2.30 -24.79
CA ILE A 305 6.80 -1.46 -24.58
C ILE A 305 8.04 -2.32 -24.36
N LYS A 306 9.19 -1.82 -24.81
CA LYS A 306 10.42 -2.63 -24.86
C LYS A 306 11.05 -2.84 -23.48
N ASN A 307 11.23 -1.76 -22.73
CA ASN A 307 11.93 -1.71 -21.45
C ASN A 307 11.20 -0.74 -20.51
N MET A 308 11.18 -1.04 -19.22
CA MET A 308 10.81 -0.07 -18.19
C MET A 308 12.02 0.79 -17.81
N SER A 309 11.79 2.05 -17.47
CA SER A 309 12.82 2.95 -16.93
C SER A 309 13.33 2.45 -15.57
N PHE A 310 14.52 2.89 -15.17
CA PHE A 310 14.94 2.71 -13.77
C PHE A 310 13.98 3.49 -12.86
N PRO A 311 13.61 3.01 -11.66
CA PRO A 311 12.56 3.63 -10.85
C PRO A 311 12.97 4.95 -10.16
N SER A 312 13.96 5.66 -10.72
CA SER A 312 14.20 7.08 -10.45
C SER A 312 13.54 7.98 -11.52
N GLU A 313 12.89 7.38 -12.52
CA GLU A 313 12.30 8.05 -13.68
C GLU A 313 10.89 7.53 -13.92
N HIS A 314 9.93 8.45 -14.04
CA HIS A 314 8.54 8.13 -14.36
C HIS A 314 8.40 7.47 -15.74
N CYS A 315 7.32 6.72 -15.89
CA CYS A 315 6.88 6.14 -17.15
C CYS A 315 6.50 7.23 -18.17
N GLU A 316 6.66 6.90 -19.46
CA GLU A 316 6.37 7.83 -20.56
C GLU A 316 4.88 7.78 -20.92
N VAL A 317 4.03 8.44 -20.11
CA VAL A 317 2.56 8.43 -20.23
C VAL A 317 2.07 8.70 -21.65
N VAL A 318 2.60 9.74 -22.32
CA VAL A 318 2.19 10.09 -23.70
C VAL A 318 2.44 8.94 -24.68
N LYS A 319 3.60 8.27 -24.61
CA LYS A 319 3.88 7.12 -25.47
C LYS A 319 2.97 5.94 -25.17
N MET A 320 2.61 5.73 -23.91
CA MET A 320 1.67 4.68 -23.52
C MET A 320 0.27 4.95 -24.08
N LEU A 321 -0.19 6.21 -24.06
CA LEU A 321 -1.45 6.61 -24.69
C LEU A 321 -1.40 6.42 -26.22
N GLU A 322 -0.31 6.78 -26.89
CA GLU A 322 -0.13 6.53 -28.33
C GLU A 322 -0.21 5.05 -28.70
N VAL A 323 0.39 4.17 -27.88
CA VAL A 323 0.29 2.71 -28.03
C VAL A 323 -1.16 2.27 -27.88
N MET A 324 -1.92 2.90 -26.98
CA MET A 324 -3.32 2.56 -26.75
C MET A 324 -4.25 3.06 -27.84
N ASP A 325 -3.99 4.22 -28.41
CA ASP A 325 -4.73 4.72 -29.57
C ASP A 325 -4.56 3.77 -30.77
N LEU A 326 -3.33 3.26 -30.99
CA LEU A 326 -3.06 2.27 -32.03
C LEU A 326 -3.79 0.96 -31.75
N PHE A 327 -3.77 0.51 -30.50
CA PHE A 327 -4.47 -0.69 -30.08
C PHE A 327 -5.99 -0.55 -30.27
N TYR A 328 -6.57 0.59 -29.89
CA TYR A 328 -7.98 0.91 -30.11
C TYR A 328 -8.33 0.86 -31.60
N ALA A 329 -7.54 1.51 -32.46
CA ALA A 329 -7.74 1.53 -33.91
C ALA A 329 -7.64 0.13 -34.57
N THR A 330 -7.01 -0.84 -33.91
CA THR A 330 -6.79 -2.20 -34.42
C THR A 330 -7.56 -3.28 -33.67
N SER A 331 -8.25 -2.93 -32.58
CA SER A 331 -8.88 -3.83 -31.60
C SER A 331 -9.82 -4.89 -32.18
N SER A 332 -10.62 -4.55 -33.20
CA SER A 332 -11.54 -5.47 -33.89
C SER A 332 -10.84 -6.60 -34.68
N LYS A 333 -9.51 -6.59 -34.75
CA LYS A 333 -8.70 -7.54 -35.50
C LYS A 333 -7.68 -8.28 -34.63
N ILE A 334 -7.72 -8.08 -33.31
CA ILE A 334 -6.70 -8.59 -32.41
C ILE A 334 -6.92 -10.08 -32.15
N ASP A 335 -5.94 -10.89 -32.50
CA ASP A 335 -5.80 -12.29 -32.11
C ASP A 335 -4.92 -12.39 -30.86
N TRP A 336 -5.53 -12.74 -29.74
CA TRP A 336 -4.88 -12.81 -28.43
C TRP A 336 -3.77 -13.86 -28.35
N GLU A 337 -3.75 -14.87 -29.23
CA GLU A 337 -2.68 -15.87 -29.27
C GLU A 337 -1.45 -15.36 -30.02
N THR A 338 -1.65 -14.58 -31.09
CA THR A 338 -0.60 -14.22 -32.05
C THR A 338 -0.12 -12.78 -32.03
N ASP A 339 -0.91 -11.84 -31.49
CA ASP A 339 -0.64 -10.40 -31.63
C ASP A 339 0.27 -9.82 -30.55
N PHE A 340 0.76 -10.66 -29.64
CA PHE A 340 1.79 -10.31 -28.65
C PHE A 340 3.07 -11.14 -28.83
N PRO A 341 3.74 -11.08 -30.01
CA PRO A 341 4.91 -11.92 -30.30
C PRO A 341 6.11 -11.61 -29.40
N ASN A 342 6.14 -10.42 -28.79
CA ASN A 342 7.20 -9.97 -27.89
C ASN A 342 6.82 -10.07 -26.41
N ARG A 343 5.71 -10.76 -26.07
CA ARG A 343 5.29 -10.94 -24.68
C ARG A 343 6.39 -11.59 -23.85
N LYS A 344 6.50 -11.16 -22.61
CA LYS A 344 7.56 -11.59 -21.70
C LYS A 344 7.25 -12.99 -21.19
N GLY A 345 8.26 -13.86 -21.24
CA GLY A 345 8.12 -15.20 -20.70
C GLY A 345 7.99 -15.16 -19.18
N ARG A 346 7.37 -16.20 -18.60
CA ARG A 346 7.19 -16.33 -17.15
C ARG A 346 8.44 -16.03 -16.33
N ARG A 347 9.59 -16.58 -16.74
CA ARG A 347 10.88 -16.37 -16.08
C ARG A 347 11.32 -14.90 -16.10
N GLU A 348 11.12 -14.19 -17.21
CA GLU A 348 11.50 -12.78 -17.35
C GLU A 348 10.61 -11.90 -16.45
N ILE A 349 9.30 -12.18 -16.39
CA ILE A 349 8.38 -11.50 -15.50
C ILE A 349 8.76 -11.72 -14.03
N MET A 350 9.08 -12.96 -13.64
CA MET A 350 9.50 -13.30 -12.28
C MET A 350 10.84 -12.64 -11.91
N ASP A 351 11.81 -12.63 -12.83
CA ASP A 351 13.09 -11.96 -12.63
C ASP A 351 12.91 -10.45 -12.42
N GLU A 352 12.02 -9.79 -13.17
CA GLU A 352 11.76 -8.35 -13.04
C GLU A 352 10.94 -8.00 -11.80
N ALA A 353 9.97 -8.84 -11.43
CA ALA A 353 9.21 -8.70 -10.19
C ALA A 353 10.12 -8.78 -8.97
N ASP A 354 11.04 -9.75 -8.97
CA ASP A 354 12.01 -9.94 -7.89
C ASP A 354 12.93 -8.71 -7.75
N VAL A 355 13.44 -8.18 -8.86
CA VAL A 355 14.25 -6.96 -8.85
C VAL A 355 13.45 -5.75 -8.36
N THR A 356 12.21 -5.59 -8.80
CA THR A 356 11.33 -4.48 -8.41
C THR A 356 11.05 -4.48 -6.91
N LEU A 357 10.76 -5.65 -6.36
CA LEU A 357 10.62 -5.86 -4.93
C LEU A 357 11.89 -5.45 -4.17
N HIS A 358 13.07 -5.83 -4.66
CA HIS A 358 14.32 -5.45 -4.00
C HIS A 358 14.62 -3.95 -4.07
N TYR A 359 14.17 -3.23 -5.11
CA TYR A 359 14.23 -1.77 -5.10
C TYR A 359 13.37 -1.19 -3.97
N LEU A 360 12.14 -1.68 -3.82
CA LEU A 360 11.24 -1.24 -2.75
C LEU A 360 11.84 -1.54 -1.37
N LEU A 361 12.35 -2.75 -1.15
CA LEU A 361 13.03 -3.12 0.10
C LEU A 361 14.25 -2.26 0.39
N ALA A 362 15.03 -1.90 -0.64
CA ALA A 362 16.18 -1.02 -0.48
C ALA A 362 15.77 0.41 -0.09
N CYS A 363 14.67 0.92 -0.64
CA CYS A 363 14.09 2.19 -0.21
C CYS A 363 13.61 2.13 1.23
N VAL A 364 12.90 1.07 1.61
CA VAL A 364 12.42 0.83 2.97
C VAL A 364 13.55 0.82 3.97
N GLU A 365 14.61 0.08 3.70
CA GLU A 365 15.79 0.04 4.58
C GLU A 365 16.46 1.41 4.68
N ALA A 366 16.55 2.16 3.56
CA ALA A 366 17.09 3.51 3.59
C ALA A 366 16.23 4.45 4.46
N MET A 367 14.90 4.34 4.38
CA MET A 367 13.95 5.08 5.20
C MET A 367 14.09 4.73 6.70
N ASP A 368 14.09 3.44 7.04
CA ASP A 368 14.24 2.95 8.41
C ASP A 368 15.56 3.41 9.05
N LYS A 369 16.66 3.35 8.28
CA LYS A 369 18.00 3.75 8.74
C LYS A 369 18.27 5.24 8.60
N ASN A 370 17.27 6.04 8.19
CA ASN A 370 17.38 7.47 7.91
C ASN A 370 18.58 7.82 7.00
N LYS A 371 18.79 7.00 5.97
CA LYS A 371 19.82 7.13 4.92
C LYS A 371 19.22 7.74 3.65
N LYS A 372 20.09 8.20 2.75
CA LYS A 372 19.65 8.67 1.42
C LYS A 372 19.08 7.50 0.61
N MET A 373 18.04 7.79 -0.19
CA MET A 373 17.47 6.80 -1.10
C MET A 373 18.54 6.21 -2.03
N PRO A 374 18.60 4.88 -2.18
CA PRO A 374 19.56 4.23 -3.05
C PRO A 374 19.31 4.69 -4.48
N ARG A 375 20.34 5.24 -5.14
CA ARG A 375 20.26 5.68 -6.55
C ARG A 375 19.12 6.67 -6.86
N ASN A 376 18.59 7.39 -5.86
CA ASN A 376 17.40 8.23 -5.98
C ASN A 376 16.18 7.47 -6.51
N ILE A 377 16.04 6.19 -6.16
CA ILE A 377 14.80 5.46 -6.45
C ILE A 377 13.64 6.20 -5.77
N ASP A 378 12.60 6.43 -6.56
CA ASP A 378 11.31 6.93 -6.12
C ASP A 378 10.51 5.74 -5.53
N THR A 379 10.12 5.89 -4.27
CA THR A 379 9.44 4.85 -3.51
C THR A 379 8.05 4.55 -4.06
N ASP A 380 7.35 5.56 -4.58
CA ASP A 380 6.01 5.40 -5.12
C ASP A 380 6.05 4.64 -6.45
N ILE A 381 7.04 4.94 -7.31
CA ILE A 381 7.26 4.16 -8.54
C ILE A 381 7.52 2.69 -8.21
N ALA A 382 8.42 2.41 -7.25
CA ALA A 382 8.75 1.04 -6.86
C ALA A 382 7.53 0.31 -6.28
N MET A 383 6.71 0.99 -5.48
CA MET A 383 5.48 0.44 -4.90
C MET A 383 4.45 0.09 -5.98
N HIS A 384 4.10 1.03 -6.86
CA HIS A 384 3.11 0.83 -7.92
C HIS A 384 3.52 -0.31 -8.87
N ARG A 385 4.80 -0.38 -9.25
CA ARG A 385 5.29 -1.48 -10.08
C ARG A 385 5.26 -2.83 -9.34
N ASN A 386 5.61 -2.85 -8.06
CA ASN A 386 5.54 -4.08 -7.25
C ASN A 386 4.10 -4.59 -7.09
N HIS A 387 3.13 -3.70 -6.88
CA HIS A 387 1.70 -4.02 -6.85
C HIS A 387 1.24 -4.66 -8.18
N ALA A 388 1.57 -4.04 -9.32
CA ALA A 388 1.24 -4.59 -10.64
C ALA A 388 1.85 -5.99 -10.86
N PHE A 389 3.10 -6.20 -10.46
CA PHE A 389 3.74 -7.52 -10.54
C PHE A 389 3.04 -8.55 -9.66
N ASN A 390 2.69 -8.21 -8.41
CA ASN A 390 1.97 -9.12 -7.51
C ASN A 390 0.62 -9.54 -8.08
N TRP A 391 -0.11 -8.61 -8.70
CA TRP A 391 -1.38 -8.91 -9.38
C TRP A 391 -1.17 -9.76 -10.63
N LEU A 392 -0.20 -9.42 -11.49
CA LEU A 392 0.13 -10.15 -12.71
C LEU A 392 0.52 -11.61 -12.42
N LEU A 393 1.28 -11.81 -11.35
CA LEU A 393 1.76 -13.11 -10.90
C LEU A 393 0.76 -13.85 -10.01
N GLY A 394 -0.44 -13.30 -9.78
CA GLY A 394 -1.50 -13.94 -9.02
C GLY A 394 -1.23 -14.09 -7.52
N ILE A 395 -0.21 -13.41 -6.99
CA ILE A 395 0.08 -13.32 -5.54
C ILE A 395 -1.02 -12.52 -4.84
N GLN A 396 -1.52 -11.50 -5.54
CA GLN A 396 -2.64 -10.68 -5.11
C GLN A 396 -3.90 -11.11 -5.89
N PRO A 397 -4.95 -11.58 -5.19
CA PRO A 397 -6.14 -12.11 -5.86
C PRO A 397 -6.98 -11.00 -6.50
N GLU A 398 -7.04 -9.83 -5.86
CA GLU A 398 -7.88 -8.69 -6.24
C GLU A 398 -7.01 -7.47 -6.55
N TRP A 399 -7.52 -6.53 -7.34
CA TRP A 399 -6.74 -5.39 -7.83
C TRP A 399 -6.56 -4.29 -6.78
N ASP A 400 -7.60 -4.04 -6.00
CA ASP A 400 -7.79 -2.98 -5.00
C ASP A 400 -7.08 -3.24 -3.66
N VAL A 401 -6.41 -4.37 -3.51
CA VAL A 401 -5.61 -4.70 -2.32
C VAL A 401 -4.18 -4.21 -2.53
N ILE A 402 -3.77 -3.08 -1.92
CA ILE A 402 -2.35 -2.66 -1.87
C ILE A 402 -1.66 -3.28 -0.65
#